data_AF-A0A0N4WZE4-F1
#
_entry.id   AF-A0A0N4WZE4-F1
#
_cell.length_a   1.000
_cell.length_b   1.000
_cell.length_c   1.000
_cell.angle_alpha   90.00
_cell.angle_beta   90.00
_cell.angle_gamma   90.00
#
_symmetry.space_group_name_H-M   'P 1'
#
loop_
_entity.id
_entity.type
_entity.pdbx_description
1 polymer ?
#
loop_
_entity_poly.entity_id
_entity_poly.type
_entity_poly.pdbx_seq_one_letter_code
_entity_poly.pdbx_strand_id
1 'polypeptide(L)'
;KKQLAKIDFSNSGLFPKENLDFAESINENEAKILKEVFDKHSTFDEVGEMIAAVEAKSPELGKRMRNVLDKNCSRLNGLSPKAIDYSKKCIHFVTNVMCNMTLGKQLTFEEAEKLHNAFKVRQSFYLI
;
A
#
# COMPACT_ATOMS: atom_id res chain seq x y z
N LYS A 1 -23.34 12.44 -8.66
CA LYS A 1 -21.86 12.35 -8.84
C LYS A 1 -21.25 11.96 -7.49
N LYS A 2 -20.98 10.67 -7.24
CA LYS A 2 -20.26 10.24 -6.03
C LYS A 2 -18.77 10.52 -6.29
N GLN A 3 -18.27 11.59 -5.70
CA GLN A 3 -16.85 11.91 -5.66
C GLN A 3 -16.14 10.72 -4.97
N LEU A 4 -15.15 10.12 -5.63
CA LEU A 4 -14.22 9.20 -4.97
C LEU A 4 -13.73 9.89 -3.70
N ALA A 5 -13.80 9.21 -2.56
CA ALA A 5 -13.44 9.77 -1.27
C ALA A 5 -12.07 10.45 -1.41
N LYS A 6 -12.02 11.78 -1.23
CA LYS A 6 -10.75 12.48 -1.08
C LYS A 6 -10.03 11.79 0.06
N ILE A 7 -8.90 11.18 -0.24
CA ILE A 7 -8.02 10.58 0.76
C ILE A 7 -7.65 11.72 1.72
N ASP A 8 -8.16 11.67 2.94
CA ASP A 8 -7.76 12.60 3.98
C ASP A 8 -6.36 12.21 4.45
N PHE A 9 -5.36 12.93 3.97
CA PHE A 9 -3.96 12.76 4.32
C PHE A 9 -3.60 13.48 5.64
N SER A 10 -4.55 13.73 6.54
CA SER A 10 -4.27 14.27 7.89
C SER A 10 -3.24 13.45 8.69
N ASN A 11 -2.92 12.24 8.23
CA ASN A 11 -1.87 11.33 8.71
C ASN A 11 -0.67 11.15 7.74
N SER A 12 -0.38 12.13 6.87
CA SER A 12 0.64 12.07 5.81
C SER A 12 2.04 11.65 6.26
N GLY A 13 2.39 11.86 7.54
CA GLY A 13 3.66 11.41 8.12
C GLY A 13 3.85 9.89 8.21
N LEU A 14 2.79 9.09 8.03
CA LEU A 14 2.85 7.62 8.07
C LEU A 14 3.19 6.98 6.71
N PHE A 15 3.08 7.73 5.62
CA PHE A 15 3.26 7.20 4.27
C PHE A 15 4.55 7.74 3.64
N PRO A 16 5.34 6.89 2.95
CA PRO A 16 6.44 7.39 2.14
C PRO A 16 5.94 8.40 1.12
N LYS A 17 6.72 9.45 0.88
CA LYS A 17 6.37 10.54 -0.05
C LYS A 17 5.96 10.00 -1.43
N GLU A 18 6.66 8.97 -1.93
CA GLU A 18 6.39 8.39 -3.24
C GLU A 18 5.00 7.78 -3.35
N ASN A 19 4.47 7.23 -2.25
CA ASN A 19 3.11 6.70 -2.20
C ASN A 19 2.06 7.81 -2.22
N LEU A 20 2.35 8.94 -1.56
CA LEU A 20 1.50 10.13 -1.57
C LEU A 20 1.48 10.77 -2.96
N ASP A 21 2.66 11.05 -3.52
CA ASP A 21 2.83 11.61 -4.86
C ASP A 21 2.11 10.75 -5.92
N PHE A 22 2.22 9.42 -5.81
CA PHE A 22 1.50 8.50 -6.70
C PHE A 22 -0.02 8.66 -6.57
N ALA A 23 -0.55 8.66 -5.35
CA ALA A 23 -1.98 8.77 -5.09
C ALA A 23 -2.57 10.10 -5.58
N GLU A 24 -1.84 11.20 -5.41
CA GLU A 24 -2.22 12.52 -5.93
C GLU A 24 -2.20 12.57 -7.46
N SER A 25 -1.34 11.77 -8.10
CA SER A 25 -1.22 11.70 -9.56
C SER A 25 -2.26 10.83 -10.27
N ILE A 26 -3.16 10.17 -9.52
CA ILE A 26 -4.19 9.29 -10.07
C ILE A 26 -5.35 10.11 -10.63
N ASN A 27 -5.64 9.94 -11.91
CA ASN A 27 -6.82 10.54 -12.54
C ASN A 27 -8.07 9.62 -12.43
N GLU A 28 -9.24 10.14 -12.83
CA GLU A 28 -10.51 9.41 -12.72
C GLU A 28 -10.54 8.08 -13.48
N ASN A 29 -9.89 7.99 -14.64
CA ASN A 29 -9.86 6.75 -15.44
C ASN A 29 -8.97 5.70 -14.79
N GLU A 30 -7.83 6.12 -14.26
CA GLU A 30 -6.90 5.25 -13.54
C GLU A 30 -7.52 4.75 -12.24
N ALA A 31 -8.23 5.61 -11.51
CA ALA A 31 -8.96 5.21 -10.31
C ALA A 31 -9.98 4.09 -10.60
N LYS A 32 -10.66 4.12 -11.75
CA LYS A 32 -11.58 3.05 -12.17
C LYS A 32 -10.83 1.74 -12.42
N ILE A 33 -9.67 1.79 -13.07
CA ILE A 33 -8.84 0.61 -13.34
C ILE A 33 -8.35 0.00 -12.03
N LEU A 34 -7.80 0.81 -11.13
CA LEU A 34 -7.34 0.37 -9.82
C LEU A 34 -8.48 -0.27 -9.03
N LYS A 35 -9.66 0.38 -9.02
CA LYS A 35 -10.85 -0.19 -8.38
C LYS A 35 -11.23 -1.54 -8.97
N GLU A 36 -11.28 -1.67 -10.30
CA GLU A 36 -11.64 -2.93 -10.94
C GLU A 36 -10.63 -4.06 -10.61
N VAL A 37 -9.33 -3.75 -10.55
CA VAL A 37 -8.31 -4.73 -10.19
C VAL A 37 -8.41 -5.10 -8.73
N PHE A 38 -8.50 -4.12 -7.83
CA PHE A 38 -8.52 -4.36 -6.38
C PHE A 38 -9.82 -5.02 -5.91
N ASP A 39 -10.93 -4.83 -6.62
CA ASP A 39 -12.22 -5.45 -6.26
C ASP A 39 -12.25 -6.95 -6.62
N LYS A 40 -11.43 -7.38 -7.60
CA LYS A 40 -11.31 -8.79 -8.01
C LYS A 40 -10.39 -9.62 -7.12
N HIS A 41 -9.59 -8.97 -6.29
CA HIS A 41 -8.62 -9.63 -5.41
C HIS A 41 -8.88 -9.19 -3.97
N SER A 42 -9.50 -10.07 -3.18
CA SER A 42 -9.80 -9.81 -1.76
C SER A 42 -8.55 -9.47 -0.95
N THR A 43 -7.41 -10.06 -1.33
CA THR A 43 -6.06 -9.80 -0.85
C THR A 43 -5.07 -10.18 -1.95
N PHE A 44 -3.94 -9.47 -2.05
CA PHE A 44 -2.78 -9.92 -2.82
C PHE A 44 -1.73 -10.44 -1.85
N ASP A 45 -1.19 -11.64 -2.09
CA ASP A 45 -0.13 -12.20 -1.25
C ASP A 45 1.17 -11.40 -1.44
N GLU A 46 1.42 -10.92 -2.66
CA GLU A 46 2.54 -10.05 -2.98
C GLU A 46 2.13 -8.78 -3.75
N VAL A 47 2.78 -7.67 -3.43
CA VAL A 47 2.62 -6.38 -4.13
C VAL A 47 2.96 -6.52 -5.62
N GLY A 48 3.89 -7.43 -5.98
CA GLY A 48 4.29 -7.68 -7.37
C GLY A 48 3.17 -8.21 -8.26
N GLU A 49 2.32 -9.09 -7.73
CA GLU A 49 1.16 -9.66 -8.44
C GLU A 49 0.09 -8.62 -8.70
N MET A 50 -0.19 -7.77 -7.69
CA MET A 50 -1.08 -6.62 -7.83
C MET A 50 -0.63 -5.71 -8.97
N ILE A 51 0.66 -5.36 -9.01
CA ILE A 51 1.19 -4.48 -10.05
C ILE A 51 1.06 -5.14 -11.43
N ALA A 52 1.34 -6.44 -11.55
CA ALA A 52 1.19 -7.16 -12.81
C ALA A 52 -0.27 -7.16 -13.32
N ALA A 53 -1.25 -7.32 -12.42
CA ALA A 53 -2.66 -7.23 -12.77
C ALA A 53 -3.08 -5.84 -13.25
N VAL A 54 -2.52 -4.78 -12.65
CA VAL A 54 -2.74 -3.39 -13.12
C VAL A 54 -2.03 -3.16 -14.45
N GLU A 55 -0.79 -3.62 -14.60
CA GLU A 55 0.03 -3.47 -15.81
C GLU A 55 -0.62 -4.12 -17.04
N ALA A 56 -1.30 -5.26 -16.85
CA ALA A 56 -2.08 -5.92 -17.90
C ALA A 56 -3.26 -5.08 -18.43
N LYS A 57 -3.80 -4.16 -17.63
CA LYS A 57 -4.89 -3.25 -18.01
C LYS A 57 -4.43 -1.87 -18.43
N SER A 58 -3.38 -1.37 -17.80
CA SER A 58 -2.78 -0.07 -18.07
C SER A 58 -1.27 -0.15 -17.83
N PRO A 59 -0.48 -0.38 -18.89
CA PRO A 59 0.97 -0.54 -18.77
C PRO A 59 1.65 0.66 -18.11
N GLU A 60 1.26 1.88 -18.47
CA GLU A 60 1.84 3.10 -17.88
C GLU A 60 1.49 3.26 -16.39
N LEU A 61 0.27 2.89 -15.99
CA LEU A 61 -0.11 2.91 -14.57
C LEU A 61 0.67 1.85 -13.78
N GLY A 62 0.77 0.63 -14.31
CA GLY A 62 1.56 -0.45 -13.71
C GLY A 62 3.04 -0.07 -13.57
N LYS A 63 3.62 0.57 -14.59
CA LYS A 63 4.98 1.10 -14.57
C LYS A 63 5.18 2.15 -13.47
N ARG A 64 4.23 3.08 -13.28
CA ARG A 64 4.28 4.04 -12.18
C ARG A 64 4.20 3.36 -10.81
N MET A 65 3.36 2.33 -10.66
CA MET A 65 3.30 1.55 -9.42
C MET A 65 4.61 0.80 -9.14
N ARG A 66 5.23 0.22 -10.17
CA ARG A 66 6.54 -0.46 -10.05
C ARG A 66 7.61 0.51 -9.59
N ASN A 67 7.66 1.71 -10.15
CA ASN A 67 8.62 2.75 -9.75
C ASN A 67 8.45 3.17 -8.27
N VAL A 68 7.22 3.24 -7.75
CA VAL A 68 6.97 3.50 -6.33
C VAL A 68 7.50 2.36 -5.46
N LEU A 69 7.22 1.11 -5.84
CA LEU A 69 7.73 -0.07 -5.14
C LEU A 69 9.26 -0.11 -5.13
N ASP A 70 9.91 0.13 -6.28
CA ASP A 70 11.36 0.13 -6.40
C ASP A 70 12.01 1.20 -5.51
N LYS A 71 11.44 2.42 -5.48
CA LYS A 71 11.90 3.49 -4.59
C LYS A 71 11.74 3.09 -3.11
N ASN A 72 10.63 2.47 -2.74
CA ASN A 72 10.44 1.96 -1.38
C ASN A 72 11.43 0.85 -1.03
N CYS A 73 11.69 -0.08 -1.95
CA CYS A 73 12.67 -1.14 -1.79
C CYS A 73 14.10 -0.59 -1.70
N SER A 74 14.43 0.50 -2.40
CA SER A 74 15.75 1.12 -2.32
C SER A 74 16.08 1.66 -0.92
N ARG A 75 15.07 2.01 -0.13
CA ARG A 75 15.22 2.42 1.29
C ARG A 75 15.67 1.27 2.20
N LEU A 76 15.64 0.04 1.70
CA LEU A 76 16.07 -1.16 2.44
C LEU A 76 17.58 -1.41 2.32
N ASN A 77 18.25 -0.70 1.41
CA ASN A 77 19.68 -0.87 1.16
C ASN A 77 20.49 -0.50 2.42
N GLY A 78 21.40 -1.40 2.82
CA GLY A 78 22.25 -1.20 3.99
C GLY A 78 21.58 -1.52 5.35
N LEU A 79 20.32 -1.94 5.36
CA LEU A 79 19.66 -2.41 6.57
C LEU A 79 20.08 -3.85 6.93
N SER A 80 20.00 -4.17 8.22
CA SER A 80 20.18 -5.56 8.67
C SER A 80 19.04 -6.45 8.16
N PRO A 81 19.25 -7.78 8.03
CA PRO A 81 18.20 -8.70 7.57
C PRO A 81 16.89 -8.60 8.36
N LYS A 82 16.96 -8.39 9.68
CA LYS A 82 15.79 -8.20 10.55
C LYS A 82 15.07 -6.88 10.25
N ALA A 83 15.81 -5.80 9.99
CA ALA A 83 15.23 -4.52 9.62
C ALA A 83 14.57 -4.59 8.23
N ILE A 84 15.19 -5.29 7.26
CA ILE A 84 14.59 -5.54 5.95
C ILE A 84 13.25 -6.29 6.08
N ASP A 85 13.20 -7.36 6.88
CA ASP A 85 11.98 -8.14 7.08
C ASP A 85 10.86 -7.29 7.70
N TYR A 86 11.17 -6.45 8.68
CA TYR A 86 10.21 -5.51 9.24
C TYR A 86 9.73 -4.48 8.21
N SER A 87 10.63 -3.84 7.49
CA SER A 87 10.27 -2.81 6.51
C SER A 87 9.42 -3.35 5.36
N LYS A 88 9.64 -4.59 4.90
CA LYS A 88 8.77 -5.25 3.92
C LYS A 88 7.32 -5.36 4.41
N LYS A 89 7.12 -5.65 5.70
CA LYS A 89 5.79 -5.71 6.33
C LYS A 89 5.14 -4.32 6.38
N CYS A 90 5.91 -3.27 6.67
CA CYS A 90 5.42 -1.90 6.60
C CYS A 90 4.97 -1.50 5.19
N ILE A 91 5.75 -1.86 4.16
CA ILE A 91 5.39 -1.61 2.75
C ILE A 91 4.08 -2.33 2.42
N HIS A 92 3.95 -3.61 2.78
CA HIS A 92 2.73 -4.39 2.54
C HIS A 92 1.50 -3.80 3.25
N PHE A 93 1.65 -3.36 4.50
CA PHE A 93 0.58 -2.67 5.25
C PHE A 93 0.11 -1.39 4.55
N VAL A 94 1.06 -0.54 4.16
CA VAL A 94 0.76 0.71 3.44
C VAL A 94 0.04 0.41 2.13
N THR A 95 0.49 -0.59 1.37
CA THR A 95 -0.19 -1.01 0.14
C THR A 95 -1.63 -1.43 0.40
N ASN A 96 -1.89 -2.27 1.41
CA ASN A 96 -3.25 -2.71 1.75
C ASN A 96 -4.16 -1.55 2.16
N VAL A 97 -3.64 -0.60 2.94
CA VAL A 97 -4.37 0.64 3.28
C VAL A 97 -4.77 1.40 2.02
N MET A 98 -3.83 1.65 1.11
CA MET A 98 -4.09 2.39 -0.13
C MET A 98 -5.10 1.67 -1.04
N CYS A 99 -5.04 0.34 -1.11
CA CYS A 99 -6.01 -0.47 -1.86
C CYS A 99 -7.41 -0.35 -1.27
N ASN A 100 -7.56 -0.48 0.05
CA ASN A 100 -8.84 -0.35 0.73
C ASN A 100 -9.45 1.06 0.57
N MET A 101 -8.62 2.10 0.65
CA MET A 101 -9.05 3.48 0.38
C MET A 101 -9.52 3.66 -1.07
N THR A 102 -8.83 3.05 -2.03
CA THR A 102 -9.24 3.05 -3.46
C THR A 102 -10.60 2.37 -3.67
N LEU A 103 -10.91 1.32 -2.90
CA LEU A 103 -12.21 0.66 -2.90
C LEU A 103 -13.31 1.47 -2.20
N GLY A 104 -12.96 2.59 -1.55
CA GLY A 104 -13.87 3.36 -0.71
C GLY A 104 -14.25 2.65 0.59
N LYS A 105 -13.45 1.67 1.01
CA LYS A 105 -13.59 1.03 2.32
C LYS A 105 -13.05 1.99 3.37
N GLN A 106 -13.85 2.23 4.40
CA GLN A 106 -13.46 3.08 5.52
C GLN A 106 -12.51 2.28 6.41
N LEU A 107 -11.25 2.70 6.49
CA LEU A 107 -10.33 2.11 7.46
C LEU A 107 -10.78 2.53 8.85
N THR A 108 -11.14 1.55 9.68
CA THR A 108 -11.41 1.85 11.08
C THR A 108 -10.09 1.91 11.85
N PHE A 109 -10.03 2.75 12.88
CA PHE A 109 -8.89 2.77 13.80
C PHE A 109 -8.60 1.37 14.37
N GLU A 110 -9.65 0.57 14.52
CA GLU A 110 -9.60 -0.82 14.98
C GLU A 110 -8.87 -1.75 13.99
N GLU A 111 -9.01 -1.57 12.67
CA GLU A 111 -8.26 -2.33 11.66
C GLU A 111 -6.79 -1.93 11.63
N ALA A 112 -6.50 -0.63 11.71
CA ALA A 112 -5.14 -0.11 11.84
C ALA A 112 -4.47 -0.59 13.14
N GLU A 113 -5.22 -0.63 14.24
CA GLU A 113 -4.78 -1.10 15.54
C GLU A 113 -4.61 -2.62 15.58
N LYS A 114 -5.48 -3.41 14.96
CA LYS A 114 -5.29 -4.86 14.77
C LYS A 114 -4.00 -5.15 14.00
N LEU A 115 -3.70 -4.38 12.96
CA LEU A 115 -2.47 -4.50 12.19
C LEU A 115 -1.24 -4.06 13.01
N HIS A 116 -1.35 -2.97 13.79
CA HIS A 116 -0.30 -2.52 14.72
C HIS A 116 -0.05 -3.51 15.87
N ASN A 117 -1.10 -4.16 16.39
CA ASN A 117 -1.01 -5.12 17.49
C ASN A 117 -0.53 -6.49 17.01
N ALA A 118 -0.93 -6.95 15.82
CA ALA A 118 -0.34 -8.11 15.16
C ALA A 118 1.17 -7.94 14.95
N PHE A 119 1.62 -6.69 14.76
CA PHE A 119 3.03 -6.33 14.74
C PHE A 119 3.69 -6.41 16.13
N LYS A 120 3.06 -5.86 17.20
CA LYS A 120 3.59 -5.90 18.57
C LYS A 120 3.68 -7.32 19.17
N VAL A 121 2.65 -8.16 19.00
CA VAL A 121 2.61 -9.52 19.59
C VAL A 121 3.74 -10.41 19.06
N ARG A 122 4.25 -10.15 17.85
CA ARG A 122 5.42 -10.86 17.30
C ARG A 122 6.77 -10.29 17.75
N GLN A 123 6.79 -9.10 18.35
CA GLN A 123 7.97 -8.52 18.99
C GLN A 123 8.20 -9.11 20.39
N SER A 124 7.12 -9.51 21.09
CA SER A 124 7.16 -10.10 22.44
C SER A 124 7.82 -11.48 22.52
N PHE A 125 8.10 -12.15 21.40
CA PHE A 125 8.93 -13.37 21.37
C PHE A 125 10.44 -13.08 21.39
N TYR A 126 10.86 -11.82 21.46
CA TYR A 126 12.26 -11.40 21.45
C TYR A 126 12.66 -10.55 22.68
N LEU A 127 11.93 -10.66 23.79
CA LEU A 127 12.34 -10.19 25.13
C LEU A 127 12.46 -11.36 26.12
N ILE A 128 13.01 -12.49 25.66
CA ILE A 128 13.63 -13.52 26.51
C ILE A 128 15.03 -13.80 25.95
#